data_AF-A0A5V5HIF1-F1
#
_entry.id   AF-A0A5V5HIF1-F1
#
_cell.length_a   1.000
_cell.length_b   1.000
_cell.length_c   1.000
_cell.angle_alpha   90.00
_cell.angle_beta   90.00
_cell.angle_gamma   90.00
#
_symmetry.space_group_name_H-M   'P 1'
#
loop_
_entity.id
_entity.type
_entity.pdbx_description
1 polymer ?
#
loop_
_entity_poly.entity_id
_entity_poly.type
_entity_poly.pdbx_seq_one_letter_code
_entity_poly.pdbx_strand_id
1 'polypeptide(L)'
;MDTDMRVLLAPMEGVLDALVRELLTEVNDYDLCITEFVRVVDQLLPVKVFHRICPELHHASRTPSGTPVRIQLLGQHPQWLAENAARATALGAYGVDLNCGWTKFMKDQHSTIASSNNLNWIITAN
;
A
#
# COMPACT_ATOMS: atom_id res chain seq x y z
N MET A 1 -30.61 -10.72 -5.98
CA MET A 1 -29.38 -10.88 -5.19
C MET A 1 -28.27 -10.40 -6.08
N ASP A 2 -27.86 -9.15 -5.89
CA ASP A 2 -26.68 -8.64 -6.57
C ASP A 2 -25.48 -9.11 -5.76
N THR A 3 -24.68 -10.03 -6.32
CA THR A 3 -23.39 -10.37 -5.73
C THR A 3 -22.45 -9.25 -6.12
N ASP A 4 -22.36 -8.22 -5.29
CA ASP A 4 -21.46 -7.08 -5.47
C ASP A 4 -20.03 -7.59 -5.65
N MET A 5 -19.60 -7.67 -6.91
CA MET A 5 -18.25 -8.13 -7.27
C MET A 5 -17.31 -6.94 -7.15
N ARG A 6 -16.29 -7.08 -6.29
CA ARG A 6 -15.25 -6.06 -6.16
C ARG A 6 -14.01 -6.40 -6.98
N VAL A 7 -13.50 -5.42 -7.70
CA VAL A 7 -12.30 -5.51 -8.52
C VAL A 7 -11.28 -4.49 -8.03
N LEU A 8 -10.14 -5.00 -7.56
CA LEU A 8 -9.05 -4.17 -7.04
C LEU A 8 -7.91 -4.13 -8.05
N LEU A 9 -7.31 -2.95 -8.22
CA LEU A 9 -6.06 -2.81 -8.95
C LEU A 9 -4.89 -3.17 -8.02
N ALA A 10 -4.23 -4.29 -8.33
CA ALA A 10 -3.13 -4.84 -7.53
C ALA A 10 -1.90 -3.91 -7.53
N PRO A 11 -1.04 -3.98 -6.49
CA PRO A 11 0.20 -3.21 -6.45
C PRO A 11 1.26 -3.86 -7.34
N MET A 12 1.89 -3.07 -8.21
CA MET A 12 2.98 -3.52 -9.09
C MET A 12 4.12 -2.49 -9.11
N GLU A 13 5.15 -2.75 -8.29
CA GLU A 13 6.36 -1.93 -8.18
C GLU A 13 7.04 -1.71 -9.54
N GLY A 14 7.27 -0.44 -9.88
CA GLY A 14 7.87 0.00 -11.14
C GLY A 14 6.93 -0.05 -12.35
N VAL A 15 5.64 -0.30 -12.14
CA VAL A 15 4.63 -0.41 -13.22
C VAL A 15 3.41 0.46 -12.93
N LEU A 16 2.78 0.32 -11.76
CA LEU A 16 1.55 1.04 -11.40
C LEU A 16 1.81 2.22 -10.47
N ASP A 17 2.64 3.14 -10.95
CA ASP A 17 2.82 4.43 -10.30
C ASP A 17 1.54 5.30 -10.37
N ALA A 18 1.58 6.49 -9.78
CA ALA A 18 0.41 7.38 -9.73
C ALA A 18 -0.13 7.76 -11.12
N LEU A 19 0.75 7.93 -12.11
CA LEU A 19 0.35 8.29 -13.47
C LEU A 19 -0.42 7.15 -14.14
N VAL A 20 0.07 5.92 -14.00
CA VAL A 20 -0.62 4.76 -14.58
C VAL A 20 -1.93 4.47 -13.84
N ARG A 21 -1.98 4.68 -12.51
CA ARG A 21 -3.25 4.57 -11.76
C ARG A 21 -4.29 5.58 -12.25
N GLU A 22 -3.90 6.83 -12.49
CA GLU A 22 -4.77 7.85 -13.08
C GLU A 22 -5.35 7.37 -14.42
N LEU A 23 -4.50 6.99 -15.36
CA LEU A 23 -4.92 6.55 -16.69
C LEU A 23 -5.86 5.33 -16.65
N LEU A 24 -5.57 4.34 -15.80
CA LEU A 24 -6.36 3.12 -15.70
C LEU A 24 -7.71 3.36 -15.02
N THR A 25 -7.74 4.19 -13.99
CA THR A 25 -8.99 4.51 -13.26
C THR A 25 -9.88 5.50 -13.99
N GLU A 26 -9.38 6.19 -15.03
CA GLU A 26 -10.21 7.01 -15.91
C GLU A 26 -11.08 6.16 -16.84
N VAL A 27 -10.62 4.96 -17.22
CA VAL A 27 -11.28 4.10 -18.21
C VAL A 27 -11.78 2.76 -17.65
N ASN A 28 -11.63 2.51 -16.34
CA ASN A 28 -12.11 1.31 -15.66
C ASN A 28 -12.76 1.63 -14.32
N ASP A 29 -13.71 0.80 -13.92
CA ASP A 29 -14.41 0.88 -12.63
C ASP A 29 -13.72 0.04 -11.56
N TYR A 30 -12.51 0.44 -11.15
CA TYR A 30 -11.83 -0.19 -10.00
C TYR A 30 -12.42 0.32 -8.68
N ASP A 31 -12.68 -0.59 -7.74
CA ASP A 31 -13.17 -0.23 -6.40
C ASP A 31 -12.08 0.36 -5.51
N LEU A 32 -10.83 -0.05 -5.73
CA LEU A 32 -9.67 0.37 -4.94
C LEU A 32 -8.38 0.09 -5.72
N CYS A 33 -7.42 1.01 -5.64
CA CYS A 33 -6.04 0.78 -6.08
C CYS A 33 -5.10 0.64 -4.88
N ILE A 34 -4.11 -0.24 -4.99
CA ILE A 34 -3.03 -0.35 -4.02
C ILE A 34 -1.76 0.26 -4.61
N THR A 35 -1.05 1.08 -3.84
CA THR A 35 0.19 1.70 -4.29
C THR A 35 1.32 0.69 -4.43
N GLU A 36 2.38 1.11 -5.12
CA GLU A 36 3.74 0.60 -4.90
C GLU A 36 4.11 0.57 -3.40
N PHE A 37 5.03 -0.31 -2.99
CA PHE A 37 5.26 -0.51 -1.57
C PHE A 37 6.17 0.58 -0.97
N VAL A 38 5.80 1.05 0.21
CA VAL A 38 6.66 1.84 1.07
C VAL A 38 7.51 0.88 1.90
N ARG A 39 8.81 0.80 1.59
CA ARG A 39 9.74 -0.07 2.32
C ARG A 39 10.07 0.50 3.70
N VAL A 40 9.65 -0.19 4.74
CA VAL A 40 9.88 0.12 6.15
C VAL A 40 10.92 -0.84 6.72
N VAL A 41 12.01 -0.30 7.22
CA VAL A 41 13.08 -1.08 7.86
C VAL A 41 13.03 -0.82 9.37
N ASP A 42 13.69 0.23 9.83
CA ASP A 42 13.96 0.48 11.25
C ASP A 42 13.75 1.94 11.65
N GLN A 43 12.91 2.68 10.91
CA GLN A 43 12.65 4.08 11.16
C GLN A 43 11.28 4.53 10.66
N LEU A 44 10.79 5.62 11.25
CA LEU A 44 9.67 6.38 10.73
C LEU A 44 10.08 7.18 9.49
N LEU A 45 9.39 6.97 8.38
CA LEU A 45 9.76 7.57 7.10
C LEU A 45 9.29 9.02 6.99
N PRO A 46 10.05 9.89 6.29
CA PRO A 46 9.65 11.28 6.06
C PRO A 46 8.34 11.38 5.26
N VAL A 47 7.53 12.41 5.54
CA VAL A 47 6.24 12.67 4.86
C VAL A 47 6.38 12.69 3.32
N LYS A 48 7.47 13.27 2.80
CA LYS A 48 7.75 13.30 1.34
C LYS A 48 7.78 11.93 0.67
N VAL A 49 8.09 10.85 1.40
CA VAL A 49 8.09 9.49 0.85
C VAL A 49 6.67 9.05 0.53
N PHE A 50 5.73 9.31 1.44
CA PHE A 50 4.32 8.98 1.27
C PHE A 50 3.69 9.78 0.11
N HIS A 51 3.92 11.10 0.04
CA HIS A 51 3.42 11.91 -1.08
C HIS A 51 4.05 11.58 -2.43
N ARG A 52 5.28 11.06 -2.45
CA ARG A 52 5.90 10.60 -3.70
C ARG A 52 5.23 9.34 -4.23
N ILE A 53 4.93 8.38 -3.36
CA ILE A 53 4.31 7.09 -3.73
C ILE A 53 2.80 7.24 -3.96
N CYS A 54 2.15 8.08 -3.15
CA CYS A 54 0.71 8.32 -3.15
C CYS A 54 0.44 9.85 -3.17
N PRO A 55 0.67 10.54 -4.31
CA PRO A 55 0.26 11.94 -4.46
C PRO A 55 -1.24 12.13 -4.26
N GLU A 56 -2.04 11.08 -4.43
CA GLU A 56 -3.49 11.05 -4.17
C GLU A 56 -3.85 11.40 -2.72
N LEU A 57 -2.90 11.33 -1.77
CA LEU A 57 -3.09 11.87 -0.42
C LEU A 57 -3.48 13.35 -0.40
N HIS A 58 -3.02 14.14 -1.39
CA HIS A 58 -3.45 15.53 -1.55
C HIS A 58 -4.90 15.67 -2.01
N HIS A 59 -5.50 14.57 -2.47
CA HIS A 59 -6.87 14.49 -2.99
C HIS A 59 -7.70 13.44 -2.22
N ALA A 60 -7.65 13.49 -0.89
CA ALA A 60 -8.39 12.58 -0.01
C ALA A 60 -8.18 11.08 -0.31
N SER A 61 -6.95 10.73 -0.73
CA SER A 61 -6.54 9.38 -1.10
C SER A 61 -7.35 8.81 -2.26
N ARG A 62 -7.61 9.63 -3.29
CA ARG A 62 -8.32 9.24 -4.51
C ARG A 62 -7.57 9.68 -5.76
N THR A 63 -7.67 8.90 -6.83
CA THR A 63 -7.23 9.32 -8.17
C THR A 63 -8.09 10.49 -8.67
N PRO A 64 -7.69 11.20 -9.74
CA PRO A 64 -8.51 12.29 -10.30
C PRO A 64 -9.92 11.85 -10.74
N SER A 65 -10.10 10.59 -11.16
CA SER A 65 -11.41 10.02 -11.50
C SER A 65 -12.22 9.58 -10.26
N GLY A 66 -11.64 9.65 -9.07
CA GLY A 66 -12.32 9.41 -7.80
C GLY A 66 -12.12 8.02 -7.20
N THR A 67 -11.39 7.12 -7.85
CA THR A 67 -11.11 5.78 -7.32
C THR A 67 -10.25 5.89 -6.05
N PRO A 68 -10.64 5.27 -4.91
CA PRO A 68 -9.83 5.24 -3.71
C PRO A 68 -8.47 4.58 -3.93
N VAL A 69 -7.44 5.08 -3.25
CA VAL A 69 -6.08 4.54 -3.28
C VAL A 69 -5.64 4.24 -1.84
N ARG A 70 -5.04 3.07 -1.61
CA ARG A 70 -4.51 2.62 -0.32
C ARG A 70 -3.02 2.38 -0.40
N ILE A 71 -2.29 2.85 0.61
CA ILE A 71 -0.84 2.71 0.69
C ILE A 71 -0.47 1.30 1.13
N GLN A 72 0.46 0.65 0.44
CA GLN A 72 1.05 -0.62 0.86
C GLN A 72 2.37 -0.40 1.59
N LEU A 73 2.55 -1.03 2.76
CA LEU A 73 3.82 -1.10 3.48
C LEU A 73 4.50 -2.44 3.25
N LEU A 74 5.83 -2.45 3.19
CA LEU A 74 6.65 -3.66 3.18
C LEU A 74 7.71 -3.56 4.27
N GLY A 75 7.68 -4.48 5.23
CA GLY A 75 8.64 -4.54 6.33
C GLY A 75 8.35 -5.70 7.26
N GLN A 76 9.07 -5.78 8.37
CA GLN A 76 8.94 -6.86 9.36
C GLN A 76 8.88 -6.39 10.81
N HIS A 77 9.40 -5.18 11.11
CA HIS A 77 9.49 -4.69 12.47
C HIS A 77 8.15 -4.07 12.90
N PRO A 78 7.40 -4.68 13.84
CA PRO A 78 6.03 -4.27 14.13
C PRO A 78 5.91 -2.82 14.58
N GLN A 79 6.86 -2.35 15.39
CA GLN A 79 6.90 -0.95 15.85
C GLN A 79 6.97 0.01 14.65
N TRP A 80 7.92 -0.20 13.73
CA TRP A 80 8.12 0.70 12.61
C TRP A 80 7.00 0.60 11.57
N LEU A 81 6.42 -0.59 11.39
CA LEU A 81 5.20 -0.74 10.58
C LEU A 81 4.04 0.06 11.19
N ALA A 82 3.84 -0.02 12.50
CA ALA A 82 2.78 0.73 13.19
C ALA A 82 2.98 2.24 13.09
N GLU A 83 4.20 2.75 13.34
CA GLU A 83 4.48 4.18 13.24
C GLU A 83 4.30 4.72 11.82
N ASN A 84 4.73 3.96 10.80
CA ASN A 84 4.55 4.36 9.40
C ASN A 84 3.09 4.25 8.95
N ALA A 85 2.33 3.26 9.43
CA ALA A 85 0.90 3.16 9.19
C ALA A 85 0.14 4.35 9.81
N ALA A 86 0.44 4.71 11.06
CA ALA A 86 -0.15 5.87 11.72
C ALA A 86 0.15 7.17 10.96
N ARG A 87 1.37 7.30 10.42
CA ARG A 87 1.75 8.43 9.58
C ARG A 87 0.97 8.46 8.26
N ALA A 88 0.82 7.32 7.57
CA ALA A 88 0.01 7.24 6.35
C ALA A 88 -1.44 7.69 6.61
N THR A 89 -2.06 7.18 7.67
CA THR A 89 -3.43 7.55 8.07
C THR A 89 -3.53 9.04 8.40
N ALA A 90 -2.57 9.60 9.15
CA ALA A 90 -2.54 11.02 9.48
C ALA A 90 -2.39 11.94 8.25
N LEU A 91 -1.81 11.44 7.16
CA LEU A 91 -1.71 12.14 5.88
C LEU A 91 -2.97 11.98 5.00
N GLY A 92 -3.99 11.26 5.47
CA GLY A 92 -5.28 11.10 4.80
C GLY A 92 -5.43 9.79 4.01
N ALA A 93 -4.56 8.80 4.19
CA ALA A 93 -4.65 7.52 3.47
C ALA A 93 -5.98 6.80 3.74
N TYR A 94 -6.56 6.20 2.70
CA TYR A 94 -7.74 5.34 2.79
C TYR A 94 -7.38 3.93 3.30
N GLY A 95 -6.98 3.87 4.57
CA GLY A 95 -6.40 2.69 5.21
C GLY A 95 -4.97 2.41 4.75
N VAL A 96 -4.43 1.27 5.20
CA VAL A 96 -3.06 0.81 4.89
C VAL A 96 -3.08 -0.70 4.61
N ASP A 97 -2.33 -1.12 3.60
CA ASP A 97 -2.12 -2.52 3.22
C ASP A 97 -0.72 -2.99 3.65
N LEU A 98 -0.53 -4.30 3.88
CA LEU A 98 0.73 -4.89 4.29
C LEU A 98 1.16 -5.98 3.31
N ASN A 99 2.33 -5.79 2.70
CA ASN A 99 2.88 -6.75 1.77
C ASN A 99 3.51 -7.93 2.51
N CYS A 100 2.85 -9.09 2.42
CA CYS A 100 3.36 -10.38 2.91
C CYS A 100 3.73 -11.35 1.77
N GLY A 101 3.77 -10.88 0.51
CA GLY A 101 3.95 -11.73 -0.68
C GLY A 101 5.26 -11.53 -1.42
N TRP A 102 6.00 -10.45 -1.16
CA TRP A 102 7.22 -10.13 -1.91
C TRP A 102 8.39 -11.05 -1.55
N THR A 103 8.92 -11.77 -2.55
CA THR A 103 9.99 -12.77 -2.42
C THR A 103 11.18 -12.54 -3.36
N LYS A 104 11.43 -11.32 -3.85
CA LYS A 104 12.34 -11.14 -5.00
C LYS A 104 13.78 -11.60 -4.74
N PHE A 105 14.28 -11.67 -3.51
CA PHE A 105 15.51 -12.39 -3.19
C PHE A 105 15.49 -12.87 -1.73
N MET A 106 15.16 -14.14 -1.49
CA MET A 106 15.50 -14.84 -0.24
C MET A 106 17.03 -15.07 -0.16
N LYS A 107 17.82 -13.99 -0.10
CA LYS A 107 19.24 -14.08 0.27
C LYS A 107 19.50 -13.58 1.68
N ASP A 108 18.69 -12.65 2.18
CA ASP A 108 18.72 -12.23 3.58
C ASP A 108 17.36 -12.46 4.22
N GLN A 109 17.27 -13.41 5.16
CA GLN A 109 16.04 -13.84 5.84
C GLN A 109 15.43 -12.79 6.80
N HIS A 110 15.70 -11.51 6.58
CA HIS A 110 15.38 -10.42 7.50
C HIS A 110 14.74 -9.22 6.79
N SER A 111 13.93 -9.42 5.75
CA SER A 111 13.37 -8.27 5.01
C SER A 111 11.85 -8.24 4.88
N THR A 112 11.14 -9.36 5.05
CA THR A 112 9.67 -9.41 4.88
C THR A 112 9.01 -10.38 5.87
N ILE A 113 7.72 -10.16 6.18
CA ILE A 113 6.93 -11.09 7.00
C ILE A 113 6.83 -12.48 6.33
N ALA A 114 6.85 -12.53 5.00
CA ALA A 114 6.86 -13.78 4.22
C ALA A 114 8.09 -14.66 4.52
N SER A 115 9.22 -14.04 4.89
CA SER A 115 10.44 -14.75 5.29
C SER A 115 10.46 -15.19 6.76
N SER A 116 9.50 -14.73 7.57
CA SER A 116 9.41 -15.11 8.98
C SER A 116 8.53 -16.35 9.11
N ASN A 117 9.02 -17.41 9.79
CA ASN A 117 8.29 -18.65 10.05
C ASN A 117 7.07 -18.50 11.00
N ASN A 118 6.53 -17.28 11.17
CA ASN A 118 5.44 -16.96 12.10
C ASN A 118 4.30 -16.22 11.38
N LEU A 119 3.49 -16.97 10.61
CA LEU A 119 2.34 -16.51 9.82
C LEU A 119 1.10 -16.04 10.63
N ASN A 120 1.27 -15.62 11.89
CA ASN A 120 0.13 -15.30 12.77
C ASN A 120 -0.40 -13.85 12.71
N TRP A 121 0.06 -13.00 11.78
CA TRP A 121 -0.11 -11.54 11.92
C TRP A 121 -0.76 -10.78 10.75
N ILE A 122 -1.76 -11.35 10.07
CA ILE A 122 -2.58 -10.54 9.15
C ILE A 122 -3.53 -9.67 9.98
N ILE A 123 -3.13 -8.42 10.22
CA ILE A 123 -3.99 -7.35 10.75
C ILE A 123 -4.49 -6.53 9.56
N THR A 124 -5.76 -6.71 9.21
CA THR A 124 -6.50 -5.73 8.41
C THR A 124 -7.00 -4.66 9.40
N ALA A 125 -6.41 -3.47 9.36
CA ALA A 125 -7.01 -2.32 10.06
C ALA A 125 -8.17 -1.81 9.21
N ASN A 126 -9.38 -1.84 9.80
CA ASN A 126 -10.63 -1.36 9.20
C ASN A 126 -10.60 0.14 8.91
#